data_AF-A0A6B9TBP1-F1
#
_entry.id   AF-A0A6B9TBP1-F1
#
_cell.length_a   1.000
_cell.length_b   1.000
_cell.length_c   1.000
_cell.angle_alpha   90.00
_cell.angle_beta   90.00
_cell.angle_gamma   90.00
#
_symmetry.space_group_name_H-M   'P 1'
#
loop_
_entity.id
_entity.type
_entity.pdbx_description
1 polymer ?
#
loop_
_entity_poly.entity_id
_entity_poly.type
_entity_poly.pdbx_seq_one_letter_code
_entity_poly.pdbx_strand_id
1 'polypeptide(L)'
;MTSVIYVNMNTCSRTARVSVTRRDDGDLDVSIESDCENVRRYAERLTRMTEMDVIDFAHSVVNREGVRDPLTATCLVPMGVVYAASMELGMMSKRMGDSVHADEIVLDRCREADRGRISSISRT
;
A
#
# COMPACT_ATOMS: atom_id res chain seq x y z
N MET A 1 9.42 -7.03 14.06
CA MET A 1 10.07 -7.81 12.97
C MET A 1 9.58 -7.16 11.70
N THR A 2 10.38 -6.36 11.02
CA THR A 2 9.95 -5.52 9.89
C THR A 2 9.12 -6.26 8.84
N SER A 3 7.97 -5.68 8.49
CA SER A 3 7.12 -6.14 7.38
C SER A 3 7.48 -5.40 6.11
N VAL A 4 7.58 -6.13 4.99
CA VAL A 4 8.06 -5.60 3.71
C VAL A 4 7.04 -5.87 2.61
N ILE A 5 6.69 -4.84 1.85
CA ILE A 5 5.79 -4.90 0.70
C ILE A 5 6.51 -4.35 -0.53
N TYR A 6 6.33 -5.01 -1.67
CA TYR A 6 6.77 -4.52 -2.97
C TYR A 6 5.57 -4.00 -3.74
N VAL A 7 5.66 -2.75 -4.21
CA VAL A 7 4.62 -2.10 -4.98
C VAL A 7 5.08 -1.98 -6.42
N ASN A 8 4.31 -2.55 -7.34
CA ASN A 8 4.59 -2.52 -8.78
C ASN A 8 3.54 -1.66 -9.49
N MET A 9 3.97 -0.48 -9.99
CA MET A 9 3.10 0.44 -10.72
C MET A 9 3.26 0.23 -12.22
N ASN A 10 2.46 -0.65 -12.82
CA ASN A 10 2.51 -0.90 -14.27
C ASN A 10 2.17 0.34 -15.11
N THR A 11 1.32 1.24 -14.59
CA THR A 11 0.88 2.46 -15.29
C THR A 11 1.99 3.47 -15.54
N CYS A 12 3.01 3.51 -14.68
CA CYS A 12 4.17 4.40 -14.83
C CYS A 12 5.52 3.66 -14.85
N SER A 13 5.49 2.32 -14.86
CA SER A 13 6.65 1.43 -14.85
C SER A 13 7.63 1.66 -13.70
N ARG A 14 7.12 2.06 -12.53
CA ARG A 14 7.91 2.31 -11.31
C ARG A 14 7.68 1.23 -10.28
N THR A 15 8.68 1.02 -9.43
CA THR A 15 8.59 0.08 -8.32
C THR A 15 8.98 0.76 -7.01
N ALA A 16 8.43 0.26 -5.91
CA ALA A 16 8.82 0.69 -4.58
C ALA A 16 8.92 -0.50 -3.63
N ARG A 17 9.89 -0.45 -2.72
CA ARG A 17 10.02 -1.35 -1.58
C ARG A 17 9.64 -0.57 -0.33
N VAL A 18 8.57 -1.00 0.33
CA VAL A 18 8.04 -0.39 1.56
C VAL A 18 8.37 -1.30 2.73
N SER A 19 8.96 -0.75 3.78
CA SER A 19 9.29 -1.45 5.02
C SER A 19 8.66 -0.73 6.20
N VAL A 20 7.95 -1.46 7.07
CA VAL A 20 7.34 -0.92 8.28
C VAL A 20 7.78 -1.74 9.49
N THR A 21 8.19 -1.06 10.56
CA THR A 21 8.62 -1.70 11.81
C THR A 21 7.90 -1.06 12.99
N ARG A 22 7.33 -1.89 13.87
CA ARG A 22 6.75 -1.42 15.12
C ARG A 22 7.84 -1.10 16.14
N ARG A 23 7.73 0.07 16.76
CA ARG A 23 8.59 0.57 17.83
C ARG A 23 8.06 0.14 19.20
N ASP A 24 8.90 0.27 20.22
CA ASP A 24 8.53 -0.04 21.60
C ASP A 24 7.44 0.90 22.16
N ASP A 25 7.33 2.13 21.62
CA ASP A 25 6.30 3.10 21.99
C ASP A 25 4.95 2.85 21.30
N GLY A 26 4.86 1.81 20.46
CA GLY A 26 3.64 1.41 19.75
C GLY A 26 3.49 2.02 18.36
N ASP A 27 4.24 3.08 18.04
CA ASP A 27 4.23 3.69 16.71
C ASP A 27 5.00 2.84 15.69
N LEU A 28 4.89 3.24 14.43
CA LEU A 28 5.46 2.56 13.28
C LEU A 28 6.48 3.46 12.59
N ASP A 29 7.70 2.95 12.42
CA ASP A 29 8.69 3.55 11.53
C ASP A 29 8.44 3.05 10.10
N VAL A 30 8.43 3.98 9.15
CA VAL A 30 8.16 3.74 7.73
C VAL A 30 9.40 4.09 6.91
N SER A 31 9.81 3.17 6.04
CA SER A 31 10.86 3.39 5.05
C SER A 31 10.37 2.99 3.66
N ILE A 32 10.62 3.84 2.66
CA ILE A 32 10.19 3.62 1.28
C ILE A 32 11.37 3.88 0.35
N GLU A 33 11.77 2.85 -0.40
CA GLU A 33 12.81 2.92 -1.42
C GLU A 33 12.16 2.83 -2.80
N SER A 34 12.48 3.75 -3.72
CA SER A 34 11.90 3.74 -5.07
C SER A 34 12.75 4.46 -6.10
N ASP A 35 12.65 4.00 -7.35
CA ASP A 35 13.22 4.67 -8.53
C ASP A 35 12.43 5.92 -8.95
N CYS A 36 11.21 6.10 -8.44
CA CYS A 36 10.34 7.26 -8.70
C CYS A 36 10.67 8.46 -7.80
N GLU A 37 10.95 9.63 -8.39
CA GLU A 37 11.26 10.85 -7.63
C GLU A 37 10.10 11.31 -6.73
N ASN A 38 8.86 11.23 -7.21
CA ASN A 38 7.69 11.59 -6.43
C ASN A 38 7.50 10.67 -5.21
N VAL A 39 7.83 9.38 -5.36
CA VAL A 39 7.79 8.42 -4.25
C VAL A 39 8.90 8.71 -3.24
N ARG A 40 10.10 9.11 -3.69
CA ARG A 40 11.17 9.53 -2.77
C ARG A 40 10.78 10.77 -1.96
N ARG A 41 10.18 11.78 -2.61
CA ARG A 41 9.65 12.97 -1.91
C ARG A 41 8.56 12.62 -0.90
N TYR A 42 7.72 11.63 -1.21
CA TYR A 42 6.73 11.11 -0.27
C TYR A 42 7.39 10.36 0.90
N ALA A 43 8.42 9.56 0.63
CA ALA A 43 9.20 8.83 1.64
C ALA A 43 9.85 9.76 2.67
N GLU A 44 10.38 10.91 2.23
CA GLU A 44 10.96 11.93 3.11
C GLU A 44 9.93 12.53 4.07
N ARG A 45 8.65 12.54 3.69
CA ARG A 45 7.55 13.16 4.45
C ARG A 45 6.83 12.17 5.35
N LEU A 46 6.86 10.88 5.01
CA LEU A 46 6.21 9.80 5.74
C LEU A 46 7.25 8.86 6.33
N THR A 47 7.80 9.25 7.48
CA THR A 47 8.81 8.47 8.20
C THR A 47 8.25 7.75 9.43
N ARG A 48 7.12 8.24 9.96
CA ARG A 48 6.45 7.69 11.14
C ARG A 48 4.94 7.76 10.99
N MET A 49 4.25 6.78 11.53
CA MET A 49 2.79 6.75 11.65
C MET A 49 2.36 6.00 12.90
N THR A 50 1.13 6.21 13.33
CA THR A 50 0.51 5.55 14.48
C THR A 50 -0.30 4.33 14.02
N GLU A 51 -0.77 3.52 14.97
CA GLU A 51 -1.77 2.47 14.68
C GLU A 51 -3.09 3.05 14.15
N MET A 52 -3.52 4.21 14.64
CA MET A 52 -4.75 4.86 14.18
C MET A 52 -4.66 5.31 12.72
N ASP A 53 -3.47 5.66 12.25
CA ASP A 53 -3.22 5.98 10.83
C ASP A 53 -3.43 4.77 9.90
N VAL A 54 -3.43 3.54 10.43
CA VAL A 54 -3.77 2.31 9.68
C VAL A 54 -5.28 2.08 9.68
N ILE A 55 -5.93 2.32 10.82
CA ILE A 55 -7.36 2.05 11.03
C ILE A 55 -8.24 3.09 10.33
N ASP A 56 -7.89 4.37 10.44
CA ASP A 56 -8.63 5.49 9.84
C ASP A 56 -7.82 6.12 8.71
N PHE A 57 -7.83 5.47 7.55
CA PHE A 57 -7.11 5.94 6.37
C PHE A 57 -7.54 7.34 5.90
N ALA A 58 -8.78 7.75 6.16
CA ALA A 58 -9.29 9.05 5.71
C ALA A 58 -8.57 10.21 6.41
N HIS A 59 -8.25 10.05 7.69
CA HIS A 59 -7.54 11.06 8.50
C HIS A 59 -6.06 10.71 8.73
N SER A 60 -5.59 9.60 8.17
CA SER A 60 -4.23 9.10 8.28
C SER A 60 -3.18 10.05 7.73
N VAL A 61 -2.03 10.12 8.40
CA VAL A 61 -0.83 10.79 7.87
C VAL A 61 -0.40 10.26 6.49
N VAL A 62 -0.72 8.99 6.18
CA VAL A 62 -0.47 8.35 4.87
C VAL A 62 -1.25 9.06 3.74
N ASN A 63 -2.40 9.65 4.06
CA ASN A 63 -3.27 10.33 3.09
C ASN A 63 -3.36 11.84 3.30
N ARG A 64 -2.64 12.39 4.27
CA ARG A 64 -2.72 13.80 4.68
C ARG A 64 -2.15 14.74 3.60
N GLU A 65 -2.82 15.87 3.41
CA GLU A 65 -2.31 17.00 2.62
C GLU A 65 -0.94 17.45 3.13
N GLY A 66 -0.05 17.83 2.22
CA GLY A 66 1.34 18.13 2.52
C GLY A 66 2.22 16.88 2.54
N VAL A 67 1.71 15.72 2.97
CA VAL A 67 2.45 14.44 2.89
C VAL A 67 2.25 13.82 1.51
N ARG A 68 0.98 13.63 1.11
CA ARG A 68 0.61 12.88 -0.11
C ARG A 68 0.81 13.66 -1.41
N ASP A 69 0.92 14.98 -1.38
CA ASP A 69 0.95 15.86 -2.56
C ASP A 69 1.87 15.42 -3.73
N PRO A 70 3.06 14.82 -3.50
CA PRO A 70 3.89 14.37 -4.61
C PRO A 70 3.25 13.27 -5.47
N LEU A 71 2.27 12.54 -4.92
CA LEU A 71 1.68 11.35 -5.53
C LEU A 71 0.31 11.64 -6.14
N THR A 72 0.02 10.95 -7.25
CA THR A 72 -1.34 10.91 -7.78
C THR A 72 -2.24 10.08 -6.85
N ALA A 73 -3.56 10.34 -6.90
CA ALA A 73 -4.54 9.54 -6.16
C ALA A 73 -4.43 8.03 -6.48
N THR A 74 -4.05 7.68 -7.71
CA THR A 74 -3.92 6.30 -8.21
C THR A 74 -2.60 5.61 -7.86
N CYS A 75 -1.65 6.30 -7.24
CA CYS A 75 -0.41 5.67 -6.81
C CYS A 75 -0.70 4.63 -5.72
N LEU A 76 -0.22 3.40 -5.90
CA LEU A 76 -0.44 2.31 -4.95
C LEU A 76 0.54 2.31 -3.77
N VAL A 77 1.60 3.13 -3.81
CA VAL A 77 2.61 3.16 -2.73
C VAL A 77 2.00 3.47 -1.36
N PRO A 78 1.09 4.44 -1.20
CA PRO A 78 0.43 4.69 0.07
C PRO A 78 -0.37 3.48 0.58
N MET A 79 -1.02 2.73 -0.31
CA MET A 79 -1.66 1.48 0.08
C MET A 79 -0.63 0.43 0.49
N GLY A 80 0.50 0.32 -0.22
CA GLY A 80 1.60 -0.55 0.18
C GLY A 80 2.12 -0.28 1.60
N VAL A 81 2.13 0.99 2.03
CA VAL A 81 2.42 1.37 3.43
C VAL A 81 1.37 0.80 4.38
N VAL A 82 0.08 0.97 4.08
CA VAL A 82 -1.01 0.45 4.91
C VAL A 82 -0.94 -1.08 5.00
N TYR A 83 -0.71 -1.80 3.89
CA TYR A 83 -0.54 -3.26 3.92
C TYR A 83 0.65 -3.68 4.81
N ALA A 84 1.81 -3.03 4.65
CA ALA A 84 2.99 -3.33 5.45
C ALA A 84 2.73 -3.06 6.95
N ALA A 85 2.04 -1.96 7.27
CA ALA A 85 1.66 -1.60 8.62
C ALA A 85 0.64 -2.58 9.22
N SER A 86 -0.41 -2.95 8.48
CA SER A 86 -1.39 -3.96 8.92
C SER A 86 -0.74 -5.32 9.17
N MET A 87 0.23 -5.71 8.35
CA MET A 87 1.03 -6.93 8.60
C MET A 87 1.90 -6.81 9.86
N GLU A 88 2.50 -5.64 10.09
CA GLU A 88 3.34 -5.41 11.26
C GLU A 88 2.55 -5.39 12.57
N LEU A 89 1.34 -4.82 12.54
CA LEU A 89 0.42 -4.76 13.68
C LEU A 89 -0.31 -6.10 13.92
N GLY A 90 -0.16 -7.08 13.03
CA GLY A 90 -0.85 -8.38 13.14
C GLY A 90 -2.33 -8.36 12.75
N MET A 91 -2.81 -7.26 12.16
CA MET A 91 -4.13 -7.18 11.54
C MET A 91 -4.21 -8.03 10.26
N MET A 92 -3.06 -8.28 9.65
CA MET A 92 -2.89 -9.10 8.45
C MET A 92 -1.80 -10.15 8.69
N SER A 93 -2.03 -11.38 8.24
CA SER A 93 -1.02 -12.44 8.32
C SER A 93 0.20 -12.12 7.46
N LYS A 94 1.40 -12.19 8.06
CA LYS A 94 2.68 -12.06 7.35
C LYS A 94 2.94 -13.18 6.33
N ARG A 95 2.16 -14.28 6.38
CA ARG A 95 2.25 -15.40 5.43
C ARG A 95 1.46 -15.17 4.14
N MET A 96 0.77 -14.03 3.98
CA MET A 96 0.02 -13.78 2.74
C MET A 96 0.91 -13.72 1.50
N GLY A 97 2.20 -13.38 1.63
CA GLY A 97 3.16 -13.47 0.53
C GLY A 97 3.35 -14.91 0.01
N ASP A 98 3.11 -15.92 0.85
CA ASP A 98 3.29 -17.33 0.50
C ASP A 98 2.07 -17.90 -0.24
N SER A 99 0.87 -17.35 -0.01
CA SER A 99 -0.40 -17.92 -0.50
C SER A 99 -1.18 -17.04 -1.47
N VAL A 100 -1.13 -15.71 -1.33
CA VAL A 100 -1.92 -14.75 -2.14
C VAL A 100 -1.05 -14.07 -3.20
N HIS A 101 0.20 -13.78 -2.85
CA HIS A 101 1.21 -13.11 -3.67
C HIS A 101 0.95 -11.64 -4.03
N ALA A 102 -0.24 -11.27 -4.51
CA ALA A 102 -0.55 -9.90 -4.91
C ALA A 102 -2.04 -9.54 -4.86
N ASP A 103 -2.32 -8.27 -4.51
CA ASP A 103 -3.58 -7.60 -4.79
C ASP A 103 -3.36 -6.63 -5.95
N GLU A 104 -4.19 -6.70 -7.00
CA GLU A 104 -3.99 -5.95 -8.23
C GLU A 104 -5.23 -5.19 -8.70
N ILE A 105 -5.01 -4.01 -9.28
CA ILE A 105 -6.00 -3.28 -10.07
C ILE A 105 -5.74 -3.59 -11.53
N VAL A 106 -6.64 -4.34 -12.16
CA VAL A 106 -6.55 -4.70 -13.58
C VAL A 106 -7.29 -3.64 -14.40
N LEU A 107 -6.54 -2.84 -15.16
CA LEU A 107 -7.13 -1.94 -16.15
C LEU A 107 -7.70 -2.74 -17.32
N ASP A 108 -8.89 -2.36 -17.79
CA ASP A 108 -9.65 -3.08 -18.80
C ASP A 108 -8.76 -3.53 -19.98
N ARG A 109 -8.67 -4.84 -20.17
CA ARG A 109 -8.11 -5.41 -21.38
C ARG A 109 -9.20 -5.27 -22.42
N CYS A 110 -9.18 -4.19 -23.17
CA CYS A 110 -10.14 -3.98 -24.26
C CYS A 110 -9.87 -5.01 -25.39
N ARG A 111 -10.28 -6.27 -25.17
CA ARG A 111 -11.00 -7.19 -26.06
C ARG A 111 -11.11 -8.60 -25.45
N GLU A 112 -12.38 -9.00 -25.33
CA GLU A 112 -12.95 -10.35 -25.49
C GLU A 112 -12.85 -11.35 -24.33
N ALA A 113 -14.04 -11.79 -23.90
CA ALA A 113 -14.35 -12.87 -22.95
C ALA A 113 -14.03 -12.61 -21.46
N ASP A 114 -15.00 -12.03 -20.74
CA ASP A 114 -15.60 -12.71 -19.58
C ASP A 114 -16.61 -11.82 -18.84
N ARG A 115 -17.84 -11.79 -19.37
CA ARG A 115 -19.07 -11.41 -18.64
C ARG A 115 -19.43 -12.43 -17.53
N GLY A 116 -18.46 -13.10 -16.92
CA GLY A 116 -18.71 -14.26 -16.04
C GLY A 116 -18.34 -14.08 -14.56
N ARG A 117 -17.46 -13.14 -14.20
CA ARG A 117 -16.85 -13.14 -12.85
C ARG A 117 -17.48 -12.21 -11.81
N ILE A 118 -18.25 -11.21 -12.24
CA ILE A 118 -18.87 -10.24 -11.31
C ILE A 118 -20.33 -10.61 -10.99
N SER A 119 -20.99 -11.40 -11.84
CA SER A 119 -22.39 -11.82 -11.66
C SER A 119 -22.64 -12.78 -10.49
N SER A 120 -21.60 -13.34 -9.87
CA SER A 120 -21.71 -14.23 -8.71
C SER A 120 -21.62 -13.52 -7.35
N ILE A 121 -21.25 -12.23 -7.31
CA ILE A 121 -21.09 -11.48 -6.05
C ILE A 121 -22.41 -10.83 -5.58
N SER A 122 -23.43 -10.74 -6.44
CA SER A 122 -24.72 -10.11 -6.11
C SER A 122 -25.82 -11.09 -5.65
N ARG A 123 -25.47 -12.31 -5.22
CA ARG A 123 -26.44 -13.29 -4.66
C ARG A 123 -26.00 -13.82 -3.30
N THR A 124 -26.03 -12.94 -2.31
CA THR A 124 -26.22 -13.22 -0.88
C THR A 124 -26.78 -11.96 -0.25
#